data_AF-A0A8S4EPS1-F1
#
_entry.id   AF-A0A8S4EPS1-F1
#
_cell.length_a   1.000
_cell.length_b   1.000
_cell.length_c   1.000
_cell.angle_alpha   90.00
_cell.angle_beta   90.00
_cell.angle_gamma   90.00
#
_symmetry.space_group_name_H-M   'P 1'
#
loop_
_entity.id
_entity.type
_entity.pdbx_description
1 polymer ?
#
loop_
_entity_poly.entity_id
_entity_poly.type
_entity_poly.pdbx_seq_one_letter_code
_entity_poly.pdbx_strand_id
1 'polypeptide(L)'
;MRLDAELYYVREGVVNTYATGFIVPVPAHIADLEFMWQSLGRKPLPYVMDIDYESRGAMLPPQVNISERGYVPTTLQTFRVRLPCTGSRSAEILVSMQLNISAPDRASRDVRLNFKRNKICLKGLSTVVSHNETARLAGDVTRSSNGVLFAAGGCAAAALALLAAAAAAGTLYRRGNKARHHDSIQ
;
A
#
# COMPACT_ATOMS: atom_id res chain seq x y z
N MET A 1 9.51 7.10 -4.13
CA MET A 1 9.15 6.64 -5.49
C MET A 1 8.52 5.26 -5.36
N ARG A 2 7.18 5.18 -5.39
CA ARG A 2 6.44 3.91 -5.39
C ARG A 2 6.38 3.46 -6.85
N LEU A 3 7.14 2.42 -7.20
CA LEU A 3 7.00 1.77 -8.50
C LEU A 3 5.74 0.91 -8.42
N ASP A 4 4.65 1.33 -9.08
CA ASP A 4 3.56 0.42 -9.44
C ASP A 4 4.10 -0.47 -10.57
N ALA A 5 4.84 -1.51 -10.17
CA ALA A 5 5.37 -2.52 -11.08
C ALA A 5 4.57 -3.80 -10.88
N GLU A 6 3.71 -4.11 -11.84
CA GLU A 6 3.06 -5.42 -11.91
C GLU A 6 4.08 -6.47 -12.34
N LEU A 7 4.39 -7.43 -11.45
CA LEU A 7 5.25 -8.56 -11.75
C LEU A 7 4.40 -9.73 -12.26
N TYR A 8 4.51 -10.06 -13.55
CA TYR A 8 3.86 -11.24 -14.12
C TYR A 8 4.79 -12.46 -14.04
N TYR A 9 4.25 -13.56 -13.50
CA TYR A 9 4.94 -14.85 -13.41
C TYR A 9 4.63 -15.77 -14.58
N VAL A 10 3.44 -15.64 -15.15
CA VAL A 10 2.99 -16.37 -16.34
C VAL A 10 2.31 -15.39 -17.26
N ARG A 11 2.60 -15.48 -18.56
CA ARG A 11 1.87 -14.77 -19.61
C ARG A 11 1.55 -15.77 -20.71
N GLU A 12 0.26 -15.93 -21.00
CA GLU A 12 -0.21 -16.83 -22.08
C GLU A 12 0.32 -18.28 -21.94
N GLY A 13 0.42 -18.77 -20.70
CA GLY A 13 0.94 -20.12 -20.41
C GLY A 13 2.47 -20.23 -20.41
N VAL A 14 3.19 -19.16 -20.74
CA VAL A 14 4.67 -19.12 -20.68
C VAL A 14 5.13 -18.57 -19.34
N VAL A 15 6.00 -19.32 -18.65
CA VAL A 15 6.59 -18.92 -17.37
C VAL A 15 7.66 -17.86 -17.60
N ASN A 16 7.58 -16.76 -16.84
CA ASN A 16 8.63 -15.75 -16.75
C ASN A 16 9.72 -16.22 -15.77
N THR A 17 10.74 -16.89 -16.29
CA THR A 17 11.83 -17.46 -15.47
C THR A 17 12.61 -16.41 -14.70
N TYR A 18 12.73 -15.18 -15.23
CA TYR A 18 13.34 -14.06 -14.53
C TYR A 18 12.57 -13.75 -13.25
N ALA A 19 11.24 -13.61 -13.34
CA ALA A 19 10.39 -13.32 -12.19
C ALA A 19 10.47 -14.38 -11.08
N THR A 20 10.62 -15.66 -11.45
CA THR A 20 10.75 -16.78 -10.48
C THR A 20 12.13 -16.89 -9.82
N GLY A 21 13.16 -16.25 -10.38
CA GLY A 21 14.53 -16.31 -9.86
C GLY A 21 14.81 -15.31 -8.73
N PHE A 22 14.00 -14.26 -8.59
CA PHE A 22 14.22 -13.20 -7.61
C PHE A 22 13.70 -13.58 -6.22
N ILE A 23 14.52 -13.29 -5.21
CA ILE A 23 14.08 -13.25 -3.82
C ILE A 23 13.66 -11.81 -3.53
N VAL A 24 12.36 -11.56 -3.50
CA VAL A 24 11.84 -10.20 -3.30
C VAL A 24 11.69 -9.92 -1.80
N PRO A 25 12.28 -8.83 -1.28
CA PRO A 25 12.10 -8.47 0.13
C PRO A 25 10.66 -8.03 0.40
N VAL A 26 10.13 -8.47 1.55
CA VAL A 26 8.81 -8.06 2.05
C VAL A 26 9.02 -7.26 3.34
N PRO A 27 8.74 -5.94 3.34
CA PRO A 27 8.90 -5.08 4.50
C PRO A 27 8.16 -5.57 5.75
N ALA A 28 8.62 -5.12 6.92
CA ALA A 28 8.10 -5.58 8.21
C ALA A 28 6.61 -5.30 8.43
N HIS A 29 6.10 -4.16 7.96
CA HIS A 29 4.70 -3.75 8.07
C HIS A 29 3.77 -4.39 7.03
N ILE A 30 4.31 -5.03 5.98
CA ILE A 30 3.51 -5.73 4.97
C ILE A 30 3.33 -7.18 5.41
N ALA A 31 2.08 -7.55 5.70
CA ALA A 31 1.71 -8.91 6.06
C ALA A 31 1.10 -9.67 4.88
N ASP A 32 0.38 -8.99 4.00
CA ASP A 32 -0.45 -9.61 2.97
C ASP A 32 0.19 -9.46 1.59
N LEU A 33 0.38 -10.59 0.90
CA LEU A 33 0.80 -10.66 -0.50
C LEU A 33 -0.40 -11.11 -1.34
N GLU A 34 -0.73 -10.35 -2.36
CA GLU A 34 -1.86 -10.63 -3.24
C GLU A 34 -1.39 -11.11 -4.62
N PHE A 35 -2.02 -12.16 -5.12
CA PHE A 35 -1.69 -12.80 -6.38
C PHE A 35 -2.95 -12.92 -7.23
N MET A 36 -2.89 -12.32 -8.42
CA MET A 36 -3.95 -12.41 -9.41
C MET A 36 -3.68 -13.57 -10.35
N TRP A 37 -4.71 -14.37 -10.64
CA TRP A 37 -4.58 -15.57 -11.45
C TRP A 37 -5.88 -15.88 -12.21
N GLN A 38 -5.72 -16.52 -13.35
CA GLN A 38 -6.79 -17.11 -14.15
C GLN A 38 -6.23 -18.15 -15.10
N SER A 39 -7.04 -19.15 -15.43
CA SER A 39 -6.86 -20.00 -16.61
C SER A 39 -7.44 -19.28 -17.82
N LEU A 40 -6.67 -19.17 -18.90
CA LEU A 40 -7.16 -18.64 -20.18
C LEU A 40 -7.95 -19.68 -20.99
N GLY A 41 -7.93 -20.94 -20.55
CA GLY A 41 -8.71 -22.01 -21.16
C GLY A 41 -10.18 -21.98 -20.75
N ARG A 42 -11.01 -22.78 -21.42
CA ARG A 42 -12.44 -22.93 -21.07
C ARG A 42 -12.69 -23.74 -19.80
N LYS A 43 -11.69 -24.45 -19.30
CA LYS A 43 -11.77 -25.32 -18.13
C LYS A 43 -10.82 -24.85 -17.03
N PRO A 44 -11.21 -24.96 -15.75
CA PRO A 44 -10.30 -24.78 -14.64
C PRO A 44 -9.13 -25.78 -14.71
N LEU A 45 -7.95 -25.36 -14.27
CA LEU A 45 -6.74 -26.20 -14.28
C LEU A 45 -6.44 -26.70 -12.86
N PRO A 46 -6.22 -28.00 -12.64
CA PRO A 46 -5.84 -28.50 -11.31
C PRO A 46 -4.55 -27.86 -10.83
N TYR A 47 -4.46 -27.53 -9.54
CA TYR A 47 -3.22 -27.07 -8.93
C TYR A 47 -2.93 -27.76 -7.60
N VAL A 48 -1.65 -27.75 -7.23
CA VAL A 48 -1.14 -28.07 -5.89
C VAL A 48 -0.23 -26.93 -5.46
N MET A 49 -0.44 -26.42 -4.25
CA MET A 49 0.33 -25.34 -3.62
C MET A 49 1.03 -25.85 -2.37
N ASP A 50 2.29 -25.46 -2.21
CA ASP A 50 3.09 -25.75 -1.02
C ASP A 50 3.84 -24.49 -0.57
N ILE A 51 4.06 -24.35 0.74
CA ILE A 51 4.79 -23.21 1.32
C ILE A 51 5.77 -23.72 2.38
N ASP A 52 7.05 -23.47 2.11
CA ASP A 52 8.15 -23.75 3.02
C ASP A 52 8.70 -22.45 3.64
N TYR A 53 8.99 -22.50 4.94
CA TYR A 53 9.53 -21.36 5.69
C TYR A 53 10.17 -21.82 7.01
N GLU A 54 11.13 -21.04 7.50
CA GLU A 54 11.73 -21.25 8.81
C GLU A 54 11.33 -20.11 9.76
N SER A 55 10.40 -20.35 10.69
CA SER A 55 9.86 -19.32 11.60
C SER A 55 10.93 -18.51 12.36
N ARG A 56 12.00 -19.17 12.84
CA ARG A 56 13.02 -18.62 13.76
C ARG A 56 12.45 -17.91 14.99
N GLY A 57 11.19 -18.18 15.35
CA GLY A 57 10.43 -17.52 16.42
C GLY A 57 10.00 -16.08 16.10
N ALA A 58 10.22 -15.60 14.88
CA ALA A 58 9.92 -14.23 14.45
C ALA A 58 8.62 -14.13 13.63
N MET A 59 8.13 -15.24 13.09
CA MET A 59 6.94 -15.31 12.23
C MET A 59 6.07 -16.52 12.61
N LEU A 60 4.74 -16.35 12.59
CA LEU A 60 3.78 -17.46 12.70
C LEU A 60 3.65 -18.18 11.35
N PRO A 61 2.99 -19.36 11.28
CA PRO A 61 2.75 -20.03 10.01
C PRO A 61 2.06 -19.11 8.98
N PRO A 62 2.53 -19.13 7.71
CA PRO A 62 1.83 -18.46 6.63
C PRO A 62 0.37 -18.89 6.52
N GLN A 63 -0.51 -17.95 6.19
CA GLN A 63 -1.93 -18.22 6.01
C GLN A 63 -2.30 -17.97 4.55
N VAL A 64 -3.05 -18.88 3.95
CA VAL A 64 -3.48 -18.78 2.55
C VAL A 64 -4.99 -18.89 2.49
N ASN A 65 -5.63 -18.09 1.64
CA ASN A 65 -7.09 -18.10 1.46
C ASN A 65 -7.57 -19.02 0.31
N ILE A 66 -6.78 -20.02 -0.06
CA ILE A 66 -7.11 -21.09 -1.00
C ILE A 66 -6.63 -22.43 -0.42
N SER A 67 -7.19 -23.54 -0.89
CA SER A 67 -6.79 -24.87 -0.46
C SER A 67 -5.41 -25.27 -1.04
N GLU A 68 -4.72 -26.20 -0.38
CA GLU A 68 -3.47 -26.82 -0.89
C GLU A 68 -3.67 -27.42 -2.28
N ARG A 69 -4.84 -28.04 -2.53
CA ARG A 69 -5.22 -28.61 -3.83
C ARG A 69 -6.54 -28.02 -4.27
N GLY A 70 -6.64 -27.65 -5.53
CA GLY A 70 -7.85 -27.05 -6.08
C GLY A 70 -7.77 -26.86 -7.58
N TYR A 71 -8.52 -25.87 -8.07
CA TYR A 71 -8.52 -25.50 -9.48
C TYR A 71 -8.28 -24.01 -9.67
N VAL A 72 -7.44 -23.66 -10.64
CA VAL A 72 -7.24 -22.29 -11.11
C VAL A 72 -8.55 -21.83 -11.77
N PRO A 73 -9.14 -20.71 -11.35
CA PRO A 73 -10.42 -20.23 -11.88
C PRO A 73 -10.30 -19.79 -13.34
N THR A 74 -11.39 -19.87 -14.09
CA THR A 74 -11.48 -19.35 -15.47
C THR A 74 -11.82 -17.86 -15.53
N THR A 75 -12.13 -17.27 -14.38
CA THR A 75 -12.26 -15.81 -14.21
C THR A 75 -11.08 -15.30 -13.40
N LEU A 76 -10.69 -14.05 -13.65
CA LEU A 76 -9.66 -13.38 -12.88
C LEU A 76 -10.08 -13.30 -11.41
N GLN A 77 -9.30 -13.94 -10.55
CA GLN A 77 -9.48 -13.89 -9.09
C GLN A 77 -8.18 -13.50 -8.42
N THR A 78 -8.25 -13.21 -7.13
CA THR A 78 -7.10 -12.90 -6.29
C THR A 78 -7.08 -13.84 -5.10
N PHE A 79 -5.95 -14.51 -4.89
CA PHE A 79 -5.67 -15.19 -3.62
C PHE A 79 -4.59 -14.41 -2.85
N ARG A 80 -4.54 -14.64 -1.54
CA ARG A 80 -3.69 -13.93 -0.60
C ARG A 80 -2.87 -14.91 0.21
N VAL A 81 -1.59 -14.58 0.35
CA VAL A 81 -0.66 -15.24 1.28
C VAL A 81 -0.28 -14.23 2.35
N ARG A 82 -0.63 -14.51 3.60
CA ARG A 82 -0.29 -13.71 4.77
C ARG A 82 0.96 -14.26 5.44
N LEU A 83 1.91 -13.37 5.75
CA LEU A 83 3.21 -13.65 6.39
C LEU A 83 3.31 -12.89 7.74
N PRO A 84 2.66 -13.41 8.79
CA PRO A 84 2.49 -12.68 10.05
C PRO A 84 3.74 -12.71 10.94
N CYS A 85 4.40 -11.56 11.10
CA CYS A 85 5.45 -11.37 12.10
C CYS A 85 4.87 -11.27 13.51
N THR A 86 5.49 -11.97 14.46
CA THR A 86 5.09 -11.99 15.88
C THR A 86 5.41 -10.67 16.61
N GLY A 87 6.38 -9.91 16.11
CA GLY A 87 6.95 -8.74 16.79
C GLY A 87 7.85 -9.09 17.99
N SER A 88 8.11 -10.37 18.28
CA SER A 88 8.94 -10.78 19.43
C SER A 88 10.45 -10.73 19.13
N ARG A 89 10.84 -10.93 17.86
CA ARG A 89 12.23 -11.03 17.42
C ARG A 89 12.43 -10.40 16.04
N SER A 90 13.58 -9.77 15.84
CA SER A 90 14.01 -9.33 14.52
C SER A 90 14.69 -10.48 13.77
N ALA A 91 14.23 -10.79 12.57
CA ALA A 91 14.80 -11.80 11.69
C ALA A 91 14.33 -11.59 10.25
N GLU A 92 15.11 -12.07 9.30
CA GLU A 92 14.72 -12.21 7.90
C GLU A 92 14.37 -13.67 7.63
N ILE A 93 13.17 -13.91 7.11
CA ILE A 93 12.59 -15.24 6.93
C ILE A 93 12.42 -15.47 5.43
N LEU A 94 13.20 -16.42 4.89
CA LEU A 94 12.99 -16.89 3.52
C LEU A 94 11.73 -17.75 3.47
N VAL A 95 10.77 -17.34 2.64
CA VAL A 95 9.53 -18.05 2.36
C VAL A 95 9.56 -18.50 0.92
N SER A 96 9.45 -19.81 0.69
CA SER A 96 9.40 -20.42 -0.63
C SER A 96 7.99 -20.94 -0.89
N MET A 97 7.32 -20.38 -1.89
CA MET A 97 5.98 -20.78 -2.31
C MET A 97 6.07 -21.51 -3.64
N GLN A 98 5.60 -22.75 -3.71
CA GLN A 98 5.52 -23.52 -4.94
C GLN A 98 4.06 -23.68 -5.36
N LEU A 99 3.78 -23.40 -6.63
CA LEU A 99 2.48 -23.62 -7.26
C LEU A 99 2.67 -24.45 -8.52
N ASN A 100 2.20 -25.70 -8.50
CA ASN A 100 2.22 -26.62 -9.63
C ASN A 100 0.82 -26.68 -10.25
N ILE A 101 0.70 -26.35 -11.54
CA ILE A 101 -0.55 -26.35 -12.28
C ILE A 101 -0.45 -27.43 -13.37
N SER A 102 -1.38 -28.37 -13.35
CA SER A 102 -1.42 -29.48 -14.32
C SER A 102 -2.05 -29.04 -15.64
N ALA A 103 -1.43 -29.46 -16.73
CA ALA A 103 -1.91 -29.16 -18.07
C ALA A 103 -3.25 -29.86 -18.36
N PRO A 104 -4.12 -29.25 -19.19
CA PRO A 104 -5.44 -29.81 -19.50
C PRO A 104 -5.37 -31.01 -20.46
N ASP A 105 -4.29 -31.11 -21.24
CA ASP A 105 -4.05 -32.18 -22.20
C ASP A 105 -2.57 -32.59 -22.17
N ARG A 106 -2.25 -33.72 -22.84
CA ARG A 106 -0.88 -34.25 -22.92
C ARG A 106 0.03 -33.48 -23.88
N ALA A 107 -0.52 -32.61 -24.71
CA ALA A 107 0.26 -31.80 -25.67
C ALA A 107 0.87 -30.57 -24.97
N SER A 108 0.19 -30.08 -23.94
CA SER A 108 0.58 -28.96 -23.11
C SER A 108 1.47 -29.41 -21.95
N ARG A 109 2.40 -28.54 -21.51
CA ARG A 109 3.29 -28.84 -20.37
C ARG A 109 2.69 -28.31 -19.07
N ASP A 110 2.92 -29.05 -17.99
CA ASP A 110 2.64 -28.58 -16.64
C ASP A 110 3.43 -27.30 -16.35
N VAL A 111 2.80 -26.39 -15.61
CA VAL A 111 3.39 -25.12 -15.21
C VAL A 111 3.82 -25.22 -13.76
N ARG A 112 5.11 -25.00 -13.50
CA ARG A 112 5.67 -24.94 -12.15
C ARG A 112 6.14 -23.52 -11.85
N LEU A 113 5.56 -22.92 -10.82
CA LEU A 113 5.94 -21.62 -10.34
C LEU A 113 6.58 -21.75 -8.96
N ASN A 114 7.75 -21.14 -8.80
CA ASN A 114 8.45 -21.04 -7.53
C ASN A 114 8.66 -19.56 -7.24
N PHE A 115 8.12 -19.09 -6.13
CA PHE A 115 8.26 -17.70 -5.69
C PHE A 115 9.00 -17.67 -4.36
N LYS A 116 10.03 -16.83 -4.27
CA LYS A 116 10.79 -16.64 -3.04
C LYS A 116 10.58 -15.24 -2.51
N ARG A 117 10.22 -15.13 -1.23
CA ARG A 117 10.05 -13.87 -0.53
C ARG A 117 10.93 -13.86 0.70
N ASN A 118 11.67 -12.77 0.91
CA ASN A 118 12.43 -12.58 2.12
C ASN A 118 11.64 -11.67 3.06
N LYS A 119 10.87 -12.26 3.98
CA LYS A 119 10.05 -11.51 4.93
C LYS A 119 10.93 -10.94 6.03
N ILE A 120 10.97 -9.62 6.12
CA ILE A 120 11.62 -8.92 7.21
C ILE A 120 10.63 -8.89 8.38
N CYS A 121 11.04 -9.37 9.55
CA CYS A 121 10.32 -9.20 10.81
C CYS A 121 11.18 -8.38 11.77
N LEU A 122 10.54 -7.47 12.53
CA LEU A 122 11.22 -6.60 13.47
C LEU A 122 10.61 -6.77 14.87
N LYS A 123 11.47 -6.83 15.87
CA LYS A 123 11.04 -6.76 17.28
C LYS A 123 10.27 -5.46 17.52
N GLY A 124 9.15 -5.54 18.24
CA GLY A 124 8.26 -4.42 18.51
C GLY A 124 7.22 -4.16 17.42
N LEU A 125 7.30 -4.81 16.25
CA LEU A 125 6.34 -4.65 15.17
C LEU A 125 5.63 -6.00 14.89
N SER A 126 4.49 -6.19 15.54
CA SER A 126 3.59 -7.31 15.26
C SER A 126 2.70 -7.00 14.06
N THR A 127 2.45 -8.02 13.25
CA THR A 127 1.45 -7.98 12.16
C THR A 127 0.40 -9.09 12.32
N VAL A 128 0.37 -9.73 13.49
CA VAL A 128 -0.68 -10.67 13.85
C VAL A 128 -1.95 -9.87 14.09
N VAL A 129 -2.99 -10.10 13.30
CA VAL A 129 -4.31 -9.49 13.53
C VAL A 129 -4.87 -10.08 14.83
N SER A 130 -4.88 -9.28 15.90
CA SER A 130 -5.61 -9.64 17.10
C SER A 130 -7.07 -9.23 16.91
N HIS A 131 -7.99 -10.17 16.99
CA HIS A 131 -9.43 -9.90 16.84
C HIS A 131 -10.02 -9.03 17.97
N ASN A 132 -9.18 -8.52 18.88
CA ASN A 132 -9.52 -7.67 20.02
C ASN A 132 -9.05 -6.21 19.85
N GLU A 133 -8.63 -5.80 18.65
CA GLU A 133 -8.15 -4.43 18.36
C GLU A 133 -9.21 -3.49 17.78
N THR A 134 -10.50 -3.72 18.06
CA THR A 134 -11.50 -2.64 18.01
C THR A 134 -11.31 -1.61 19.12
N ALA A 135 -10.41 -1.83 20.09
CA ALA A 135 -10.25 -0.96 21.26
C ALA A 135 -8.95 -0.14 21.35
N ARG A 136 -8.00 -0.24 20.39
CA ARG A 136 -6.67 0.41 20.54
C ARG A 136 -6.27 1.44 19.48
N LEU A 137 -7.04 1.62 18.41
CA LEU A 137 -6.81 2.70 17.43
C LEU A 137 -7.43 4.06 17.83
N ALA A 138 -8.06 4.16 19.00
CA ALA A 138 -8.59 5.43 19.53
C ALA A 138 -7.67 6.11 20.57
N GLY A 139 -6.49 5.56 20.85
CA GLY A 139 -5.69 5.96 22.01
C GLY A 139 -4.20 6.14 21.74
N ASP A 140 -3.81 6.75 20.61
CA ASP A 140 -2.41 7.17 20.44
C ASP A 140 -2.29 8.53 19.70
N VAL A 141 -3.16 9.46 20.09
CA VAL A 141 -2.93 10.89 19.86
C VAL A 141 -2.73 11.54 21.22
N THR A 142 -1.61 11.26 21.88
CA THR A 142 -1.01 12.25 22.76
C THR A 142 0.45 11.89 23.07
N ARG A 143 1.31 12.89 22.83
CA ARG A 143 2.64 13.08 23.41
C ARG A 143 3.82 12.55 22.60
N SER A 144 4.07 13.21 21.47
CA SER A 144 5.44 13.56 21.10
C SER A 144 5.52 15.08 20.93
N SER A 145 6.10 15.70 21.96
CA SER A 145 6.54 17.09 21.94
C SER A 145 7.72 17.20 20.99
N ASN A 146 7.51 17.79 19.82
CA ASN A 146 8.51 18.54 19.07
C ASN A 146 7.73 19.47 18.14
N GLY A 147 7.53 20.69 18.61
CA GLY A 147 6.72 21.71 17.95
C GLY A 147 7.36 22.19 16.66
N VAL A 148 6.77 21.80 15.54
CA VAL A 148 6.76 22.60 14.31
C VAL A 148 5.29 22.81 13.96
N LEU A 149 4.72 23.90 14.47
CA LEU A 149 3.37 24.33 14.12
C LEU A 149 3.46 25.11 12.81
N PHE A 150 3.02 24.50 11.71
CA PHE A 150 2.65 25.26 10.52
C PHE A 150 1.41 26.11 10.87
N ALA A 151 1.61 27.42 10.98
CA ALA A 151 0.54 28.38 11.15
C ALA A 151 -0.28 28.48 9.85
N ALA A 152 -1.22 27.55 9.66
CA ALA A 152 -2.28 27.70 8.68
C ALA A 152 -3.34 28.67 9.23
N GLY A 153 -3.01 29.96 9.25
CA GLY A 153 -3.86 31.00 9.81
C GLY A 153 -3.36 32.40 9.47
N GLY A 154 -3.01 32.64 8.19
CA GLY A 154 -2.33 33.87 7.77
C GLY A 154 -2.90 34.58 6.54
N CYS A 155 -4.02 34.13 5.96
CA CYS A 155 -4.55 34.77 4.74
C CYS A 155 -5.76 35.69 4.96
N ALA A 156 -6.50 35.57 6.08
CA ALA A 156 -7.69 36.39 6.29
C ALA A 156 -7.35 37.83 6.72
N ALA A 157 -6.30 38.01 7.54
CA ALA A 157 -5.93 39.33 8.07
C ALA A 157 -5.32 40.26 7.00
N ALA A 158 -4.49 39.72 6.10
CA ALA A 158 -3.89 40.49 5.00
C ALA A 158 -4.95 40.98 4.00
N ALA A 159 -5.96 40.15 3.69
CA ALA A 159 -7.05 40.55 2.81
C ALA A 159 -7.91 41.68 3.42
N LEU A 160 -8.21 41.60 4.72
CA LEU A 160 -8.98 42.63 5.42
C LEU A 160 -8.21 43.96 5.53
N ALA A 161 -6.89 43.92 5.78
CA ALA A 161 -6.07 45.13 5.84
C ALA A 161 -5.99 45.83 4.47
N LEU A 162 -5.87 45.08 3.37
CA LEU A 162 -5.84 45.65 2.02
C LEU A 162 -7.19 46.28 1.62
N LEU A 163 -8.31 45.65 1.99
CA LEU A 163 -9.64 46.22 1.74
C LEU A 163 -9.89 47.49 2.56
N ALA A 164 -9.45 47.52 3.81
CA ALA A 164 -9.54 48.72 4.65
C ALA A 164 -8.69 49.87 4.10
N ALA A 165 -7.46 49.58 3.63
CA ALA A 165 -6.60 50.58 3.01
C ALA A 165 -7.18 51.12 1.70
N ALA A 166 -7.75 50.27 0.85
CA ALA A 166 -8.42 50.69 -0.38
C ALA A 166 -9.65 51.57 -0.11
N ALA A 167 -10.45 51.25 0.91
CA ALA A 167 -11.58 52.07 1.33
C ALA A 167 -11.14 53.43 1.91
N ALA A 168 -10.07 53.45 2.73
CA ALA A 168 -9.50 54.69 3.26
C ALA A 168 -8.93 55.57 2.13
N ALA A 169 -8.19 54.99 1.18
CA ALA A 169 -7.69 55.71 0.01
C ALA A 169 -8.83 56.24 -0.87
N GLY A 170 -9.89 55.46 -1.09
CA GLY A 170 -11.08 55.88 -1.84
C GLY A 170 -11.83 57.03 -1.18
N THR A 171 -11.96 57.03 0.15
CA THR A 171 -12.60 58.14 0.88
C THR A 171 -11.74 59.40 0.89
N LEU A 172 -10.42 59.28 1.06
CA LEU A 172 -9.50 60.42 0.95
C LEU A 172 -9.46 61.00 -0.47
N TYR A 173 -9.45 60.14 -1.50
CA TYR A 173 -9.50 60.58 -2.90
C TYR A 173 -10.80 61.33 -3.22
N ARG A 174 -11.96 60.81 -2.77
CA ARG A 174 -13.25 61.50 -2.93
C ARG A 174 -13.30 62.83 -2.18
N ARG A 175 -12.67 62.91 -0.99
CA ARG A 175 -12.63 64.13 -0.17
C ARG A 175 -11.68 65.18 -0.76
N GLY A 176 -10.54 64.75 -1.31
CA GLY A 176 -9.61 65.60 -2.05
C GLY A 176 -10.20 66.14 -3.36
N ASN A 177 -10.99 65.33 -4.07
CA ASN A 177 -11.67 65.79 -5.28
C ASN A 177 -12.81 66.80 -4.97
N LYS A 178 -13.49 66.64 -3.82
CA LYS A 178 -14.45 67.65 -3.33
C LYS A 178 -13.77 68.94 -2.86
N ALA A 179 -12.58 68.87 -2.26
CA ALA A 179 -11.81 70.06 -1.87
C ALA A 179 -11.28 70.84 -3.09
N ARG A 180 -10.76 70.13 -4.12
CA ARG A 180 -10.29 70.79 -5.36
C ARG A 180 -11.40 71.43 -6.20
N HIS A 181 -12.64 70.95 -6.09
CA HIS A 181 -13.79 71.56 -6.76
C HIS A 181 -14.31 72.82 -6.03
N HIS A 182 -13.86 73.07 -4.79
CA HIS A 182 -14.21 74.30 -4.04
C HIS A 182 -13.19 75.42 -4.27
N ASP A 183 -11.91 75.09 -4.52
CA ASP A 183 -10.84 76.07 -4.82
C ASP A 183 -10.75 76.50 -6.31
N SER A 184 -11.70 76.06 -7.16
CA SER A 184 -11.78 76.46 -8.57
C SER A 184 -12.98 77.37 -8.89
N ILE A 185 -13.72 77.80 -7.86
CA ILE A 185 -14.72 78.87 -7.94
C ILE A 185 -14.60 79.76 -6.69
N GLN A 186 -13.46 80.45 -6.53
CA GLN A 186 -13.37 81.80 -5.95
C GLN A 186 -12.00 82.42 -6.20
#